data_AF-A0A7C7E7E0-F1
#
_entry.id   AF-A0A7C7E7E0-F1
#
_cell.length_a   1.000
_cell.length_b   1.000
_cell.length_c   1.000
_cell.angle_alpha   90.00
_cell.angle_beta   90.00
_cell.angle_gamma   90.00
#
_symmetry.space_group_name_H-M   'P 1'
#
loop_
_entity.id
_entity.type
_entity.pdbx_description
1 polymer ?
#
loop_
_entity_poly.entity_id
_entity_poly.type
_entity_poly.pdbx_seq_one_letter_code
_entity_poly.pdbx_strand_id
1 'polypeptide(L)'
;MKLRKKLIRMLSLLMALSLFLSNFVLAQEEGVWKENVQQIGPHTYHKNISWISEKGIFNINMVETDMKGEYIRIEVADNGKATGTATVTKQAEPKNSVDSRVIAAINGDFFYTNGLRGLPIGTTIIDGEIRNSVMESTVFGVTYDGECFIDRLKMNASARIGNETYPISAVNGSRGENQLILYTPSFGTTTNTNKMGIEVIIKGLEMPVKANSEYKGIISSVLFETDA
;
A
#
# COMPACT_ATOMS: atom_id res chain seq x y z
N MET A 1 -5.47 41.29 -73.28
CA MET A 1 -5.97 41.78 -71.97
C MET A 1 -6.81 40.74 -71.19
N LYS A 2 -7.75 40.01 -71.81
CA LYS A 2 -8.58 38.97 -71.13
C LYS A 2 -7.78 37.78 -70.57
N LEU A 3 -6.74 37.32 -71.28
CA LEU A 3 -5.89 36.19 -70.85
C LEU A 3 -5.09 36.50 -69.57
N ARG A 4 -4.53 37.72 -69.48
CA ARG A 4 -3.80 38.21 -68.30
C ARG A 4 -4.71 38.32 -67.06
N LYS A 5 -5.97 38.73 -67.22
CA LYS A 5 -6.96 38.77 -66.13
C LYS A 5 -7.37 37.36 -65.65
N LYS A 6 -7.49 36.38 -66.56
CA LYS A 6 -7.74 34.97 -66.20
C LYS A 6 -6.56 34.37 -65.44
N LEU A 7 -5.34 34.64 -65.90
CA LEU A 7 -4.11 34.15 -65.25
C LEU A 7 -3.97 34.69 -63.83
N ILE A 8 -4.20 36.00 -63.63
CA ILE A 8 -4.17 36.63 -62.30
C ILE A 8 -5.23 36.01 -61.38
N ARG A 9 -6.47 35.84 -61.84
CA ARG A 9 -7.53 35.20 -61.03
C ARG A 9 -7.19 33.77 -60.63
N MET A 10 -6.57 33.00 -61.53
CA MET A 10 -6.15 31.64 -61.25
C MET A 10 -4.98 31.59 -60.26
N LEU A 11 -4.01 32.50 -60.38
CA LEU A 11 -2.91 32.62 -59.42
C LEU A 11 -3.42 33.05 -58.03
N SER A 12 -4.36 34.00 -57.96
CA SER A 12 -4.98 34.42 -56.69
C SER A 12 -5.77 33.28 -56.04
N LEU A 13 -6.44 32.45 -56.83
CA LEU A 13 -7.16 31.28 -56.32
C LEU A 13 -6.19 30.22 -55.78
N LEU A 14 -5.09 29.96 -56.49
CA LEU A 14 -4.02 29.04 -56.06
C LEU A 14 -3.34 29.53 -54.78
N MET A 15 -3.08 30.83 -54.67
CA MET A 15 -2.46 31.44 -53.49
C MET A 15 -3.42 31.43 -52.29
N ALA A 16 -4.71 31.69 -52.51
CA ALA A 16 -5.74 31.54 -51.47
C ALA A 16 -5.87 30.07 -51.04
N LEU A 17 -5.88 29.12 -51.98
CA LEU A 17 -5.96 27.69 -51.70
C LEU A 17 -4.73 27.19 -50.93
N SER A 18 -3.53 27.71 -51.24
CA SER A 18 -2.30 27.37 -50.49
C SER A 18 -2.32 27.88 -49.05
N LEU A 19 -2.97 29.03 -48.79
CA LEU A 19 -3.15 29.56 -47.43
C LEU A 19 -4.19 28.76 -46.63
N PHE A 20 -5.14 28.08 -47.30
CA PHE A 20 -6.08 27.16 -46.66
C PHE A 20 -5.50 25.76 -46.42
N LEU A 21 -4.50 25.34 -47.20
CA LEU A 21 -3.85 24.03 -47.07
C LEU A 21 -2.71 23.99 -46.04
N SER A 22 -2.15 25.15 -45.66
CA SER A 22 -0.95 25.22 -44.81
C SER A 22 -1.21 25.11 -43.29
N ASN A 23 -2.45 24.87 -42.85
CA ASN A 23 -2.79 24.85 -41.41
C ASN A 23 -3.21 23.49 -40.85
N PHE A 24 -3.07 22.39 -41.61
CA PHE A 24 -3.19 21.06 -41.01
C PHE A 24 -1.84 20.63 -40.45
N VAL A 25 -1.46 21.23 -39.33
CA VAL A 25 -0.56 20.57 -38.37
C VAL A 25 -1.41 19.52 -37.68
N LEU A 26 -1.37 18.28 -38.17
CA LEU A 26 -1.78 17.15 -37.34
C LEU A 26 -0.71 17.03 -36.26
N ALA A 27 -0.97 17.61 -35.09
CA ALA A 27 -0.24 17.22 -33.90
C ALA A 27 -0.47 15.71 -33.75
N GLN A 28 0.59 14.92 -33.92
CA GLN A 28 0.59 13.53 -33.50
C GLN A 28 0.46 13.58 -31.99
N GLU A 29 -0.76 13.38 -31.45
CA GLU A 29 -0.94 13.19 -30.02
C GLU A 29 -0.08 11.99 -29.63
N GLU A 30 1.03 12.25 -28.93
CA GLU A 30 1.78 11.22 -28.24
C GLU A 30 0.90 10.66 -27.13
N GLY A 31 0.15 9.63 -27.51
CA GLY A 31 -0.70 8.83 -26.66
C GLY A 31 -2.14 9.33 -26.60
N VAL A 32 -3.03 8.61 -27.29
CA VAL A 32 -4.47 8.82 -27.13
C VAL A 32 -4.85 8.51 -25.69
N TRP A 33 -5.31 9.54 -24.99
CA TRP A 33 -5.83 9.46 -23.63
C TRP A 33 -7.36 9.47 -23.68
N LYS A 34 -7.99 8.36 -23.28
CA LYS A 34 -9.44 8.33 -23.04
C LYS A 34 -9.71 8.13 -21.56
N GLU A 35 -10.34 9.12 -20.95
CA GLU A 35 -10.72 9.12 -19.54
C GLU A 35 -12.23 9.07 -19.40
N ASN A 36 -12.73 8.20 -18.52
CA ASN A 36 -14.09 8.20 -18.02
C ASN A 36 -14.07 8.49 -16.52
N VAL A 37 -14.81 9.51 -16.08
CA VAL A 37 -14.82 9.99 -14.70
C VAL A 37 -16.21 9.82 -14.09
N GLN A 38 -16.26 9.21 -12.91
CA GLN A 38 -17.47 9.07 -12.11
C GLN A 38 -17.23 9.57 -10.69
N GLN A 39 -18.09 10.44 -10.18
CA GLN A 39 -18.06 10.80 -8.76
C GLN A 39 -18.59 9.64 -7.90
N ILE A 40 -17.81 9.23 -6.90
CA ILE A 40 -18.12 8.09 -6.02
C ILE A 40 -18.20 8.47 -4.53
N GLY A 41 -17.94 9.74 -4.20
CA GLY A 41 -18.02 10.29 -2.85
C GLY A 41 -17.86 11.82 -2.82
N PRO A 42 -17.94 12.46 -1.64
CA PRO A 42 -17.66 13.89 -1.48
C PRO A 42 -16.24 14.23 -1.96
N HIS A 43 -16.13 15.00 -3.04
CA HIS A 43 -14.84 15.33 -3.67
C HIS A 43 -13.99 14.10 -4.05
N THR A 44 -14.62 12.95 -4.28
CA THR A 44 -13.95 11.69 -4.65
C THR A 44 -14.45 11.18 -6.00
N TYR A 45 -13.52 10.86 -6.88
CA TYR A 45 -13.77 10.49 -8.27
C TYR A 45 -13.05 9.19 -8.63
N HIS A 46 -13.78 8.24 -9.21
CA HIS A 46 -13.21 7.11 -9.94
C HIS A 46 -12.93 7.53 -11.38
N LYS A 47 -11.70 7.27 -11.84
CA LYS A 47 -11.23 7.55 -13.20
C LYS A 47 -10.82 6.22 -13.85
N ASN A 48 -11.45 5.88 -14.97
CA ASN A 48 -11.00 4.80 -15.85
C ASN A 48 -10.27 5.40 -17.04
N ILE A 49 -8.97 5.15 -17.13
CA ILE A 49 -8.07 5.75 -18.12
C ILE A 49 -7.55 4.67 -19.05
N SER A 50 -7.74 4.86 -20.35
CA SER A 50 -7.05 4.10 -21.40
C SER A 50 -5.90 4.94 -21.92
N TRP A 51 -4.68 4.58 -21.53
CA TRP A 51 -3.46 5.21 -21.99
C TRP A 51 -2.84 4.38 -23.12
N ILE A 52 -2.93 4.89 -24.34
CA ILE A 52 -2.36 4.24 -25.52
C ILE A 52 -0.94 4.79 -25.71
N SER A 53 0.06 3.93 -25.80
CA SER A 53 1.45 4.30 -26.08
C SER A 53 2.07 3.34 -27.09
N GLU A 54 3.26 3.65 -27.60
CA GLU A 54 4.02 2.73 -28.45
C GLU A 54 4.31 1.37 -27.78
N LYS A 55 4.32 1.32 -26.43
CA LYS A 55 4.54 0.10 -25.64
C LYS A 55 3.27 -0.72 -25.41
N GLY A 56 2.11 -0.22 -25.82
CA GLY A 56 0.82 -0.89 -25.65
C GLY A 56 -0.26 -0.01 -25.03
N ILE A 57 -1.41 -0.62 -24.77
CA ILE A 57 -2.58 0.00 -24.15
C ILE A 57 -2.60 -0.35 -22.67
N PHE A 58 -2.55 0.67 -21.81
CA PHE A 58 -2.66 0.54 -20.36
C PHE A 58 -4.06 0.92 -19.91
N ASN A 59 -4.75 0.02 -19.19
CA ASN A 59 -6.00 0.34 -18.50
C ASN A 59 -5.69 0.67 -17.03
N ILE A 60 -5.97 1.90 -16.63
CA ILE A 60 -5.67 2.41 -15.29
C ILE A 60 -7.00 2.73 -14.60
N ASN A 61 -7.18 2.15 -13.41
CA ASN A 61 -8.27 2.50 -12.50
C ASN A 61 -7.68 3.34 -11.38
N MET A 62 -8.17 4.56 -11.22
CA MET A 62 -7.68 5.52 -10.24
C MET A 62 -8.84 6.04 -9.41
N VAL A 63 -8.58 6.25 -8.12
CA VAL A 63 -9.47 7.01 -7.24
C VAL A 63 -8.72 8.26 -6.81
N GLU A 64 -9.27 9.40 -7.15
CA GLU A 64 -8.74 10.72 -6.81
C GLU A 64 -9.69 11.37 -5.82
N THR A 65 -9.17 11.86 -4.70
CA THR A 65 -9.99 12.49 -3.66
C THR A 65 -9.25 13.65 -3.04
N ASP A 66 -9.99 14.68 -2.64
CA ASP A 66 -9.48 15.64 -1.67
C ASP A 66 -9.51 14.97 -0.28
N MET A 67 -8.37 14.96 0.40
CA MET A 67 -8.23 14.46 1.77
C MET A 67 -8.56 15.54 2.81
N LYS A 68 -8.85 16.78 2.38
CA LYS A 68 -9.22 17.89 3.27
C LYS A 68 -10.70 17.78 3.65
N GLY A 69 -10.99 17.35 4.88
CA GLY A 69 -12.34 17.33 5.45
C GLY A 69 -12.61 16.08 6.28
N GLU A 70 -13.81 15.98 6.87
CA GLU A 70 -14.18 14.89 7.80
C GLU A 70 -14.81 13.66 7.09
N TYR A 71 -15.03 13.74 5.77
CA TYR A 71 -15.85 12.76 5.05
C TYR A 71 -15.07 11.57 4.46
N ILE A 72 -13.76 11.72 4.25
CA ILE A 72 -12.93 10.69 3.60
C ILE A 72 -11.76 10.37 4.53
N ARG A 73 -11.54 9.07 4.75
CA ARG A 73 -10.38 8.55 5.48
C ARG A 73 -9.82 7.34 4.76
N ILE A 74 -8.50 7.14 4.90
CA ILE A 74 -7.83 5.93 4.41
C ILE A 74 -7.69 4.99 5.61
N GLU A 75 -8.10 3.74 5.43
CA GLU A 75 -7.93 2.68 6.42
C GLU A 75 -7.20 1.50 5.81
N VAL A 76 -6.41 0.82 6.65
CA VAL A 76 -5.90 -0.51 6.32
C VAL A 76 -7.01 -1.54 6.60
N ALA A 77 -7.25 -2.41 5.62
CA ALA A 77 -8.08 -3.59 5.80
C ALA A 77 -7.17 -4.80 6.08
N ASP A 78 -7.38 -5.45 7.22
CA ASP A 78 -6.70 -6.67 7.63
C ASP A 78 -7.70 -7.64 8.27
N ASN A 79 -7.24 -8.83 8.63
CA ASN A 79 -8.05 -9.84 9.32
C ASN A 79 -7.79 -9.86 10.85
N GLY A 80 -7.20 -8.81 11.40
CA GLY A 80 -6.78 -8.74 12.79
C GLY A 80 -5.55 -9.58 13.14
N LYS A 81 -4.91 -10.20 12.15
CA LYS A 81 -3.74 -11.07 12.32
C LYS A 81 -2.62 -10.64 11.37
N ALA A 82 -1.39 -11.02 11.70
CA ALA A 82 -0.24 -10.82 10.83
C ALA A 82 -0.26 -11.77 9.63
N THR A 83 -1.00 -12.89 9.67
CA THR A 83 -1.07 -13.89 8.60
C THR A 83 -2.50 -14.10 8.10
N GLY A 84 -2.63 -14.61 6.88
CA GLY A 84 -3.91 -14.89 6.22
C GLY A 84 -4.16 -14.01 4.98
N THR A 85 -4.98 -14.51 4.07
CA THR A 85 -5.27 -13.83 2.79
C THR A 85 -6.76 -13.85 2.48
N ALA A 86 -7.28 -12.74 1.97
CA ALA A 86 -8.61 -12.64 1.40
C ALA A 86 -8.57 -11.69 0.19
N THR A 87 -9.56 -11.78 -0.70
CA THR A 87 -9.68 -10.84 -1.83
C THR A 87 -9.95 -9.43 -1.30
N VAL A 88 -9.55 -8.39 -2.05
CA VAL A 88 -9.75 -6.98 -1.66
C VAL A 88 -11.20 -6.71 -1.28
N THR A 89 -12.16 -7.19 -2.08
CA THR A 89 -13.59 -7.08 -1.79
C THR A 89 -13.97 -7.69 -0.43
N LYS A 90 -13.50 -8.91 -0.13
CA LYS A 90 -13.79 -9.58 1.15
C LYS A 90 -13.17 -8.88 2.35
N GLN A 91 -12.05 -8.17 2.17
CA GLN A 91 -11.43 -7.38 3.24
C GLN A 91 -12.14 -6.02 3.41
N ALA A 92 -12.64 -5.44 2.33
CA ALA A 92 -13.35 -4.16 2.33
C ALA A 92 -14.79 -4.25 2.84
N GLU A 93 -15.53 -5.31 2.50
CA GLU A 93 -16.94 -5.47 2.85
C GLU A 93 -17.24 -5.28 4.36
N PRO A 94 -16.47 -5.90 5.29
CA PRO A 94 -16.72 -5.77 6.73
C PRO A 94 -16.42 -4.39 7.31
N LYS A 95 -15.76 -3.51 6.54
CA LYS A 95 -15.43 -2.13 6.97
C LYS A 95 -16.59 -1.15 6.73
N ASN A 96 -17.66 -1.58 6.06
CA ASN A 96 -18.90 -0.81 6.02
C ASN A 96 -19.59 -0.84 7.39
N SER A 97 -20.16 0.29 7.79
CA SER A 97 -20.95 0.43 9.00
C SER A 97 -22.22 1.26 8.73
N VAL A 98 -22.99 1.54 9.78
CA VAL A 98 -24.13 2.47 9.68
C VAL A 98 -23.67 3.89 9.36
N ASP A 99 -22.48 4.27 9.83
CA ASP A 99 -21.95 5.63 9.76
C ASP A 99 -20.85 5.82 8.70
N SER A 100 -20.37 4.72 8.10
CA SER A 100 -19.26 4.75 7.13
C SER A 100 -19.46 3.73 6.02
N ARG A 101 -18.98 4.07 4.81
CA ARG A 101 -19.03 3.17 3.65
C ARG A 101 -17.68 3.13 2.95
N VAL A 102 -17.25 1.94 2.55
CA VAL A 102 -16.10 1.79 1.66
C VAL A 102 -16.53 2.13 0.24
N ILE A 103 -15.95 3.18 -0.32
CA ILE A 103 -16.21 3.63 -1.69
C ILE A 103 -15.17 3.12 -2.70
N ALA A 104 -13.99 2.71 -2.21
CA ALA A 104 -12.91 2.16 -3.00
C ALA A 104 -11.94 1.35 -2.13
N ALA A 105 -11.25 0.38 -2.73
CA ALA A 105 -10.17 -0.37 -2.09
C ALA A 105 -9.18 -0.88 -3.15
N ILE A 106 -7.91 -0.97 -2.77
CA ILE A 106 -6.83 -1.56 -3.58
C ILE A 106 -6.11 -2.62 -2.73
N ASN A 107 -5.32 -3.49 -3.38
CA ASN A 107 -4.37 -4.32 -2.62
C ASN A 107 -3.26 -3.45 -2.02
N GLY A 108 -2.68 -3.91 -0.92
CA GLY A 108 -1.54 -3.28 -0.26
C GLY A 108 -0.22 -3.99 -0.56
N ASP A 109 0.50 -4.34 0.50
CA ASP A 109 1.87 -4.85 0.47
C ASP A 109 2.07 -6.17 -0.27
N PHE A 110 3.34 -6.43 -0.61
CA PHE A 110 3.80 -7.78 -0.92
C PHE A 110 3.74 -8.65 0.35
N PHE A 111 3.39 -9.92 0.15
CA PHE A 111 3.21 -10.86 1.26
C PHE A 111 3.75 -12.25 0.91
N TYR A 112 4.09 -13.02 1.94
CA TYR A 112 4.50 -14.42 1.81
C TYR A 112 3.36 -15.27 1.23
N THR A 113 3.65 -16.13 0.27
CA THR A 113 2.67 -17.05 -0.34
C THR A 113 2.87 -18.52 0.08
N ASN A 114 3.83 -18.77 0.97
CA ASN A 114 4.27 -20.08 1.45
C ASN A 114 3.81 -20.36 2.90
N GLY A 115 4.63 -21.01 3.74
CA GLY A 115 4.28 -21.42 5.11
C GLY A 115 3.77 -20.31 6.04
N LEU A 116 4.13 -19.04 5.79
CA LEU A 116 3.60 -17.87 6.50
C LEU A 116 2.62 -17.07 5.62
N ARG A 117 1.73 -17.77 4.92
CA ARG A 117 0.87 -17.18 3.89
C ARG A 117 0.12 -15.94 4.40
N GLY A 118 0.28 -14.81 3.70
CA GLY A 118 -0.36 -13.55 4.02
C GLY A 118 0.43 -12.62 4.92
N LEU A 119 1.55 -13.05 5.50
CA LEU A 119 2.45 -12.17 6.23
C LEU A 119 3.03 -11.10 5.29
N PRO A 120 2.85 -9.78 5.58
CA PRO A 120 3.51 -8.73 4.82
C PRO A 120 5.04 -8.84 4.91
N ILE A 121 5.73 -8.56 3.80
CA ILE A 121 7.20 -8.57 3.75
C ILE A 121 7.80 -7.34 4.45
N GLY A 122 7.10 -6.20 4.38
CA GLY A 122 7.50 -4.95 5.01
C GLY A 122 7.03 -4.83 6.46
N THR A 123 7.18 -3.64 7.05
CA THR A 123 6.62 -3.32 8.37
C THR A 123 5.19 -2.86 8.25
N THR A 124 4.28 -3.48 9.02
CA THR A 124 2.85 -3.14 9.04
C THR A 124 2.46 -2.64 10.43
N ILE A 125 1.88 -1.44 10.48
CA ILE A 125 1.33 -0.83 11.69
C ILE A 125 -0.12 -0.44 11.39
N ILE A 126 -1.05 -0.89 12.24
CA ILE A 126 -2.49 -0.61 12.10
C ILE A 126 -3.00 -0.11 13.44
N ASP A 127 -3.63 1.05 13.48
CA ASP A 127 -4.13 1.70 14.70
C ASP A 127 -3.08 1.79 15.83
N GLY A 128 -1.81 1.96 15.43
CA GLY A 128 -0.65 2.01 16.31
C GLY A 128 -0.12 0.65 16.79
N GLU A 129 -0.83 -0.46 16.56
CA GLU A 129 -0.32 -1.82 16.80
C GLU A 129 0.69 -2.21 15.71
N ILE A 130 1.85 -2.70 16.13
CA ILE A 130 2.82 -3.34 15.23
C ILE A 130 2.30 -4.75 14.89
N ARG A 131 1.67 -4.89 13.72
CA ARG A 131 1.24 -6.21 13.20
C ARG A 131 2.43 -7.08 12.83
N ASN A 132 3.43 -6.48 12.20
CA ASN A 132 4.74 -7.08 11.99
C ASN A 132 5.78 -6.00 11.72
N SER A 133 7.04 -6.29 11.98
CA SER A 133 8.14 -5.37 11.67
C SER A 133 9.34 -6.11 11.09
N VAL A 134 10.09 -5.41 10.25
CA VAL A 134 11.44 -5.82 9.83
C VAL A 134 12.44 -4.77 10.28
N MET A 135 13.73 -5.07 10.19
CA MET A 135 14.79 -4.13 10.57
C MET A 135 14.62 -2.77 9.90
N GLU A 136 14.20 -2.76 8.63
CA GLU A 136 13.97 -1.54 7.88
C GLU A 136 12.95 -1.74 6.75
N SER A 137 12.01 -0.79 6.61
CA SER A 137 10.93 -0.85 5.61
C SER A 137 10.62 0.55 5.09
N THR A 138 10.47 0.71 3.78
CA THR A 138 9.77 1.87 3.22
C THR A 138 8.27 1.63 3.37
N VAL A 139 7.54 2.63 3.86
CA VAL A 139 6.10 2.53 4.12
C VAL A 139 5.36 3.71 3.49
N PHE A 140 4.12 3.47 3.11
CA PHE A 140 3.12 4.52 2.96
C PHE A 140 2.34 4.59 4.27
N GLY A 141 2.39 5.74 4.94
CA GLY A 141 1.71 5.97 6.21
C GLY A 141 0.60 6.99 6.09
N VAL A 142 -0.41 6.83 6.93
CA VAL A 142 -1.50 7.79 7.12
C VAL A 142 -1.59 8.10 8.62
N THR A 143 -1.45 9.37 8.99
CA THR A 143 -1.60 9.80 10.39
C THR A 143 -3.07 9.79 10.82
N TYR A 144 -3.34 9.89 12.12
CA TYR A 144 -4.72 10.02 12.62
C TYR A 144 -5.45 11.27 12.08
N ASP A 145 -4.70 12.30 11.71
CA ASP A 145 -5.22 13.53 11.10
C ASP A 145 -5.40 13.41 9.57
N GLY A 146 -5.12 12.24 8.99
CA GLY A 146 -5.29 11.95 7.56
C GLY A 146 -4.10 12.35 6.68
N GLU A 147 -3.00 12.83 7.26
CA GLU A 147 -1.80 13.19 6.50
C GLU A 147 -1.11 11.95 5.96
N CYS A 148 -0.91 11.92 4.65
CA CYS A 148 -0.26 10.82 3.94
C CYS A 148 1.24 11.11 3.76
N PHE A 149 2.08 10.12 4.00
CA PHE A 149 3.53 10.24 3.82
C PHE A 149 4.15 8.94 3.29
N ILE A 150 5.33 9.07 2.70
CA ILE A 150 6.20 7.93 2.37
C ILE A 150 7.50 8.13 3.12
N ASP A 151 7.89 7.16 3.92
CA ASP A 151 9.12 7.25 4.71
C ASP A 151 9.73 5.86 4.94
N ARG A 152 10.96 5.84 5.47
CA ARG A 152 11.70 4.63 5.82
C ARG A 152 11.70 4.45 7.34
N LEU A 153 10.96 3.44 7.79
CA LEU A 153 10.93 3.04 9.20
C LEU A 153 12.07 2.08 9.51
N LYS A 154 12.69 2.25 10.67
CA LYS A 154 13.66 1.31 11.25
C LYS A 154 13.12 0.75 12.55
N MET A 155 13.13 -0.57 12.69
CA MET A 155 12.84 -1.21 13.97
C MET A 155 14.10 -1.21 14.84
N ASN A 156 14.00 -0.61 16.02
CA ASN A 156 15.06 -0.62 17.03
C ASN A 156 14.44 -0.95 18.39
N ALA A 157 14.56 -2.20 18.80
CA ALA A 157 14.02 -2.70 20.06
C ALA A 157 14.98 -3.69 20.71
N SER A 158 14.87 -3.82 22.03
CA SER A 158 15.64 -4.78 22.80
C SER A 158 14.79 -5.40 23.90
N ALA A 159 15.15 -6.62 24.29
CA ALA A 159 14.60 -7.30 25.45
C ALA A 159 15.69 -7.35 26.54
N ARG A 160 15.35 -6.89 27.75
CA ARG A 160 16.22 -7.04 28.92
C ARG A 160 15.75 -8.22 29.76
N ILE A 161 16.63 -9.20 29.97
CA ILE A 161 16.36 -10.41 30.76
C ILE A 161 17.44 -10.52 31.83
N GLY A 162 17.06 -10.32 33.10
CA GLY A 162 18.03 -10.16 34.18
C GLY A 162 18.94 -8.95 33.92
N ASN A 163 20.26 -9.19 33.87
CA ASN A 163 21.27 -8.17 33.59
C ASN A 163 21.65 -8.09 32.10
N GLU A 164 21.16 -9.00 31.28
CA GLU A 164 21.51 -9.08 29.86
C GLU A 164 20.49 -8.35 28.98
N THR A 165 20.97 -7.77 27.87
CA THR A 165 20.12 -7.09 26.88
C THR A 165 20.34 -7.70 25.51
N TYR A 166 19.25 -8.12 24.88
CA TYR A 166 19.25 -8.77 23.58
C TYR A 166 18.53 -7.89 22.55
N PRO A 167 19.10 -7.64 21.37
CA PRO A 167 18.40 -6.92 20.31
C PRO A 167 17.25 -7.77 19.77
N ILE A 168 16.08 -7.16 19.61
CA ILE A 168 14.93 -7.79 18.95
C ILE A 168 15.06 -7.53 17.45
N SER A 169 15.15 -8.60 16.66
CA SER A 169 15.33 -8.52 15.21
C SER A 169 14.04 -8.13 14.47
N ALA A 170 12.89 -8.55 15.00
CA ALA A 170 11.57 -8.25 14.44
C ALA A 170 10.44 -8.54 15.45
N VAL A 171 9.28 -7.94 15.21
CA VAL A 171 7.99 -8.33 15.78
C VAL A 171 7.25 -9.13 14.73
N ASN A 172 6.76 -10.32 15.08
CA ASN A 172 5.94 -11.18 14.22
C ASN A 172 6.56 -11.44 12.84
N GLY A 173 7.35 -12.49 12.69
CA GLY A 173 7.94 -12.83 11.39
C GLY A 173 8.61 -14.19 11.37
N SER A 174 9.21 -14.55 10.23
CA SER A 174 10.08 -15.73 10.20
C SER A 174 11.32 -15.50 11.06
N ARG A 175 11.71 -16.52 11.83
CA ARG A 175 12.95 -16.52 12.61
C ARG A 175 14.08 -17.15 11.79
N GLY A 176 15.10 -16.37 11.49
CA GLY A 176 16.38 -16.82 10.94
C GLY A 176 17.37 -17.27 12.02
N GLU A 177 18.57 -17.65 11.58
CA GLU A 177 19.67 -17.99 12.48
C GLU A 177 20.07 -16.79 13.35
N ASN A 178 20.36 -17.05 14.64
CA ASN A 178 20.80 -16.03 15.60
C ASN A 178 19.86 -14.81 15.75
N GLN A 179 18.58 -14.97 15.43
CA GLN A 179 17.57 -13.92 15.59
C GLN A 179 16.71 -14.14 16.84
N LEU A 180 16.41 -13.02 17.51
CA LEU A 180 15.38 -12.93 18.55
C LEU A 180 14.15 -12.23 17.96
N ILE A 181 13.01 -12.92 17.96
CA ILE A 181 11.75 -12.42 17.41
C ILE A 181 10.75 -12.30 18.55
N LEU A 182 10.08 -11.14 18.65
CA LEU A 182 8.94 -10.98 19.54
C LEU A 182 7.68 -11.44 18.81
N TYR A 183 7.12 -12.56 19.23
CA TYR A 183 5.81 -13.00 18.75
C TYR A 183 4.70 -12.48 19.66
N THR A 184 3.64 -11.96 19.06
CA THR A 184 2.44 -11.47 19.73
C THR A 184 1.22 -12.30 19.31
N PRO A 185 0.09 -12.22 20.04
CA PRO A 185 -1.12 -12.96 19.69
C PRO A 185 -1.64 -12.70 18.27
N SER A 186 -1.33 -11.55 17.67
CA SER A 186 -1.74 -11.24 16.29
C SER A 186 -0.98 -12.09 15.25
N PHE A 187 0.16 -12.70 15.58
CA PHE A 187 0.87 -13.57 14.62
C PHE A 187 0.09 -14.84 14.27
N GLY A 188 -0.48 -15.47 15.29
CA GLY A 188 -1.15 -16.75 15.21
C GLY A 188 -1.08 -17.53 16.52
N THR A 189 -1.63 -18.74 16.52
CA THR A 189 -1.58 -19.66 17.68
C THR A 189 -0.25 -20.38 17.81
N THR A 190 0.59 -20.37 16.77
CA THR A 190 1.93 -20.97 16.72
C THR A 190 2.92 -19.98 16.10
N THR A 191 4.19 -20.11 16.47
CA THR A 191 5.31 -19.32 15.94
C THR A 191 5.82 -19.83 14.58
N ASN A 192 5.44 -21.07 14.20
CA ASN A 192 5.93 -21.75 12.99
C ASN A 192 7.46 -21.80 12.88
N THR A 193 8.16 -21.79 14.01
CA THR A 193 9.60 -21.98 14.10
C THR A 193 9.97 -23.45 13.85
N ASN A 194 11.22 -23.68 13.47
CA ASN A 194 11.77 -25.03 13.42
C ASN A 194 12.17 -25.49 14.84
N LYS A 195 12.62 -26.74 14.96
CA LYS A 195 13.04 -27.29 16.25
C LYS A 195 14.26 -26.57 16.83
N MET A 196 15.11 -25.96 15.99
CA MET A 196 16.32 -25.30 16.48
C MET A 196 15.97 -24.01 17.23
N GLY A 197 16.43 -23.89 18.48
CA GLY A 197 16.32 -22.67 19.28
C GLY A 197 15.57 -22.86 20.60
N ILE A 198 15.20 -21.74 21.21
CA ILE A 198 14.48 -21.69 22.49
C ILE A 198 13.27 -20.78 22.30
N GLU A 199 12.12 -21.20 22.79
CA GLU A 199 10.94 -20.34 22.90
C GLU A 199 10.69 -19.97 24.36
N VAL A 200 10.36 -18.70 24.59
CA VAL A 200 10.08 -18.18 25.94
C VAL A 200 8.68 -17.63 25.96
N ILE A 201 7.82 -18.18 26.81
CA ILE A 201 6.45 -17.69 26.99
C ILE A 201 6.46 -16.59 28.05
N ILE A 202 5.95 -15.42 27.68
CA ILE A 202 5.83 -14.25 28.54
C ILE A 202 4.36 -14.01 28.88
N LYS A 203 4.06 -13.79 30.17
CA LYS A 203 2.73 -13.39 30.66
C LYS A 203 2.77 -11.96 31.21
N GLY A 204 1.62 -11.29 31.17
CA GLY A 204 1.45 -9.96 31.76
C GLY A 204 2.01 -8.82 30.92
N LEU A 205 2.41 -9.07 29.67
CA LEU A 205 2.78 -8.02 28.73
C LEU A 205 1.53 -7.27 28.30
N GLU A 206 1.54 -5.94 28.42
CA GLU A 206 0.44 -5.10 27.93
C GLU A 206 0.34 -5.19 26.40
N MET A 207 -0.89 -5.25 25.89
CA MET A 207 -1.21 -5.38 24.47
C MET A 207 -2.12 -4.23 24.00
N PRO A 208 -2.06 -3.82 22.72
CA PRO A 208 -1.11 -4.28 21.70
C PRO A 208 0.30 -3.72 21.88
N VAL A 209 1.28 -4.36 21.23
CA VAL A 209 2.65 -3.83 21.15
C VAL A 209 2.68 -2.67 20.14
N LYS A 210 3.20 -1.53 20.58
CA LYS A 210 3.29 -0.26 19.87
C LYS A 210 4.73 0.24 19.89
N ALA A 211 5.06 1.11 18.94
CA ALA A 211 6.36 1.77 18.91
C ALA A 211 6.54 2.72 20.12
N ASN A 212 7.79 3.08 20.41
CA ASN A 212 8.15 4.05 21.46
C ASN A 212 7.59 3.74 22.86
N SER A 213 7.44 2.45 23.18
CA SER A 213 6.82 1.98 24.43
C SER A 213 7.73 0.97 25.13
N GLU A 214 7.71 0.97 26.46
CA GLU A 214 8.37 -0.05 27.29
C GLU A 214 7.32 -1.03 27.81
N TYR A 215 7.60 -2.32 27.70
CA TYR A 215 6.72 -3.38 28.17
C TYR A 215 7.40 -4.21 29.25
N LYS A 216 6.64 -4.65 30.24
CA LYS A 216 7.10 -5.55 31.31
C LYS A 216 6.22 -6.78 31.35
N GLY A 217 6.86 -7.93 31.51
CA GLY A 217 6.20 -9.22 31.61
C GLY A 217 7.04 -10.19 32.42
N ILE A 218 6.46 -11.35 32.72
CA ILE A 218 7.09 -12.40 33.50
C ILE A 218 7.26 -13.62 32.59
N ILE A 219 8.44 -14.22 32.61
CA ILE A 219 8.68 -15.51 31.95
C ILE A 219 7.86 -16.57 32.68
N SER A 220 6.87 -17.14 31.99
CA SER A 220 6.04 -18.21 32.54
C SER A 220 6.59 -19.60 32.24
N SER A 221 7.27 -19.76 31.11
CA SER A 221 7.90 -21.01 30.71
C SER A 221 8.98 -20.78 29.67
N VAL A 222 9.92 -21.72 29.62
CA VAL A 222 10.95 -21.81 28.59
C VAL A 222 10.78 -23.18 27.94
N LEU A 223 10.56 -23.20 26.64
CA LEU A 223 10.39 -24.41 25.85
C LEU A 223 11.71 -24.69 25.13
N PHE A 224 12.28 -25.85 25.45
CA PHE A 224 13.46 -26.38 24.77
C PHE A 224 13.02 -27.45 23.76
N GLU A 225 13.92 -27.80 22.84
CA GLU A 225 13.74 -28.77 21.74
C GLU A 225 13.03 -30.09 22.10
N THR A 226 13.02 -30.51 23.36
CA THR A 226 12.43 -31.79 23.79
C THR A 226 10.93 -31.74 24.12
N ASP A 227 10.30 -30.56 24.10
CA ASP A 227 8.92 -30.38 24.57
C ASP A 227 7.91 -30.00 23.46
N ALA A 228 8.26 -30.17 22.18
CA ALA A 228 7.40 -29.90 21.00
C ALA A 228 7.25 -31.08 20.03
#